data_AF-A0A511JB19-F1
#
_entry.id   AF-A0A511JB19-F1
#
_cell.length_a   1.000
_cell.length_b   1.000
_cell.length_c   1.000
_cell.angle_alpha   90.00
_cell.angle_beta   90.00
_cell.angle_gamma   90.00
#
_symmetry.space_group_name_H-M   'P 1'
#
loop_
_entity.id
_entity.type
_entity.pdbx_description
1 polymer ?
#
loop_
_entity_poly.entity_id
_entity_poly.type
_entity_poly.pdbx_seq_one_letter_code
_entity_poly.pdbx_strand_id
1 'polypeptide(L)'
;MDDPGDFLRRVGGVDAFQWNPLRPDPTSATPRLLNNFGDLLGPLVVELELARIAPGAATSLPPERRVVSVGSVMHLARPRDVIWGTGINGKVSNASVHGKRLLDVRAVRGPWSAAYMTARGIEVPAVYGDPALLLPELMPELRDWATAHRTDVLVAPNFNDLAEAVADSYPVLVPTNPLRTVLRTIAQSRFVVGSSLHAVVIADALGIDARFVASANESTFKYRDYLAGTGRPFTRIAPDVATALAWGPHEPLRIDLDRLAAAFPRDVWELGLRTTGWAGRPFELATFPQDVLDDVLRAFTGQATHDELVATFRERLADAASAAAHDGEQGEPAVEHAATYRELLVPELDVADLTDDEREQDDLVVRRDTTRLALCARVHGTPVLAELRAVRGALGGVVVSLSVQCGRVRGLVRTIALELTAQGTDRTVVARVPTSPFHGRQWHIDVDCFVPAGPLADAPRWDVHVLISDGDGVTARVPLAPRGSLGLVLDPWAPPSGQAPAQAWVLDVPSAVA
;
A
#
# COMPACT_ATOMS: atom_id res chain seq x y z
N MET A 1 -32.15 25.02 -2.63
CA MET A 1 -30.69 25.15 -2.71
C MET A 1 -30.28 25.91 -1.48
N ASP A 2 -29.50 25.28 -0.60
CA ASP A 2 -29.11 25.87 0.69
C ASP A 2 -27.75 26.60 0.61
N ASP A 3 -27.01 26.38 -0.48
CA ASP A 3 -25.74 27.03 -0.82
C ASP A 3 -25.77 27.43 -2.32
N PRO A 4 -25.32 28.63 -2.72
CA PRO A 4 -25.25 29.07 -4.13
C PRO A 4 -24.42 28.17 -5.07
N GLY A 5 -23.71 27.15 -4.57
CA GLY A 5 -23.02 26.14 -5.40
C GLY A 5 -23.69 24.76 -5.51
N ASP A 6 -24.82 24.53 -4.85
CA ASP A 6 -25.58 23.27 -4.88
C ASP A 6 -26.47 23.20 -6.13
N PHE A 7 -25.94 22.67 -7.23
CA PHE A 7 -26.71 22.46 -8.45
C PHE A 7 -27.28 21.04 -8.49
N LEU A 8 -28.55 20.92 -8.84
CA LEU A 8 -29.20 19.63 -9.05
C LEU A 8 -29.44 19.44 -10.53
N ARG A 9 -28.92 18.33 -11.06
CA ARG A 9 -29.22 17.90 -12.43
C ARG A 9 -30.21 16.76 -12.37
N ARG A 10 -31.37 16.92 -13.01
CA ARG A 10 -32.39 15.88 -13.07
C ARG A 10 -32.02 14.83 -14.10
N VAL A 11 -31.85 13.59 -13.66
CA VAL A 11 -31.49 12.42 -14.47
C VAL A 11 -32.59 11.39 -14.31
N GLY A 12 -33.34 11.10 -15.39
CA GLY A 12 -34.44 10.12 -15.34
C GLY A 12 -35.47 10.41 -14.24
N GLY A 13 -35.73 11.67 -13.91
CA GLY A 13 -36.67 12.03 -12.85
C GLY A 13 -36.08 12.10 -11.43
N VAL A 14 -34.82 11.71 -11.22
CA VAL A 14 -34.10 11.75 -9.92
C VAL A 14 -33.06 12.87 -9.93
N ASP A 15 -32.83 13.51 -8.78
CA ASP A 15 -31.81 14.55 -8.66
C ASP A 15 -30.41 13.94 -8.47
N ALA A 16 -29.49 14.21 -9.39
CA ALA A 16 -28.07 13.95 -9.24
C ALA A 16 -27.37 15.23 -8.76
N PHE A 17 -26.68 15.15 -7.63
CA PHE A 17 -26.00 16.28 -7.01
C PHE A 17 -24.76 16.70 -7.83
N GLN A 18 -24.58 18.01 -7.98
CA GLN A 18 -23.46 18.61 -8.67
C GLN A 18 -22.95 19.83 -7.91
N TRP A 19 -21.68 19.81 -7.52
CA TRP A 19 -21.04 21.01 -6.99
C TRP A 19 -20.60 21.92 -8.14
N ASN A 20 -21.20 23.10 -8.30
CA ASN A 20 -20.77 24.02 -9.37
C ASN A 20 -20.94 25.49 -8.96
N PRO A 21 -20.10 26.00 -8.04
CA PRO A 21 -20.31 27.32 -7.45
C PRO A 21 -20.28 28.44 -8.48
N LEU A 22 -21.15 29.42 -8.27
CA LEU A 22 -21.06 30.71 -8.94
C LEU A 22 -19.80 31.45 -8.45
N ARG A 23 -19.01 31.96 -9.39
CA ARG A 23 -17.81 32.75 -9.13
C ARG A 23 -17.91 34.11 -9.82
N PRO A 24 -17.32 35.17 -9.25
CA PRO A 24 -17.18 36.45 -9.93
C PRO A 24 -16.50 36.24 -11.29
N ASP A 25 -17.03 36.86 -12.34
CA ASP A 25 -16.41 36.90 -13.65
C ASP A 25 -15.69 38.25 -13.81
N PRO A 26 -14.36 38.29 -13.99
CA PRO A 26 -13.65 39.54 -14.24
C PRO A 26 -14.13 40.29 -15.50
N THR A 27 -14.82 39.58 -16.41
CA THR A 27 -15.25 40.09 -17.71
C THR A 27 -16.75 40.35 -17.80
N SER A 28 -17.53 40.05 -16.75
CA SER A 28 -18.99 40.23 -16.73
C SER A 28 -19.48 40.69 -15.35
N ALA A 29 -20.52 41.53 -15.35
CA ALA A 29 -21.22 41.92 -14.12
C ALA A 29 -22.03 40.75 -13.50
N THR A 30 -22.30 39.70 -14.28
CA THR A 30 -22.97 38.50 -13.79
C THR A 30 -21.96 37.43 -13.38
N PRO A 31 -22.09 36.84 -12.17
CA PRO A 31 -21.25 35.72 -11.80
C PRO A 31 -21.55 34.52 -12.71
N ARG A 32 -20.52 33.72 -12.98
CA ARG A 32 -20.60 32.53 -13.84
C ARG A 32 -20.37 31.26 -13.04
N LEU A 33 -20.92 30.16 -13.54
CA LEU A 33 -20.59 28.83 -13.01
C LEU A 33 -19.09 28.57 -13.20
N LEU A 34 -18.45 28.01 -12.18
CA LEU A 34 -17.04 27.66 -12.21
C LEU A 34 -16.72 26.65 -13.32
N ASN A 35 -17.59 25.66 -13.50
CA ASN A 35 -17.46 24.58 -14.49
C ASN A 35 -16.13 23.80 -14.37
N ASN A 36 -15.68 23.55 -13.15
CA ASN A 36 -14.54 22.64 -12.92
C ASN A 36 -14.92 21.22 -13.36
N PHE A 37 -14.21 20.67 -14.35
CA PHE A 37 -14.62 19.43 -15.03
C PHE A 37 -14.87 18.27 -14.09
N GLY A 38 -14.07 18.13 -13.03
CA GLY A 38 -14.20 17.06 -12.05
C GLY A 38 -15.54 17.08 -11.32
N ASP A 39 -16.07 18.27 -11.02
CA ASP A 39 -17.37 18.40 -10.36
C ASP A 39 -18.55 18.20 -11.33
N LEU A 40 -18.30 18.29 -12.65
CA LEU A 40 -19.29 17.99 -13.68
C LEU A 40 -19.48 16.48 -13.90
N LEU A 41 -18.53 15.65 -13.45
CA LEU A 41 -18.54 14.20 -13.71
C LEU A 41 -19.65 13.46 -12.96
N GLY A 42 -20.03 13.93 -11.76
CA GLY A 42 -20.99 13.21 -10.91
C GLY A 42 -22.32 12.91 -11.60
N PRO A 43 -23.08 13.94 -12.03
CA PRO A 43 -24.31 13.72 -12.77
C PRO A 43 -24.12 13.05 -14.13
N LEU A 44 -22.99 13.30 -14.80
CA LEU A 44 -22.69 12.69 -16.11
C LEU A 44 -22.58 11.16 -15.98
N VAL A 45 -21.80 10.66 -15.01
CA VAL A 45 -21.63 9.23 -14.80
C VAL A 45 -22.97 8.57 -14.42
N VAL A 46 -23.76 9.22 -13.56
CA VAL A 46 -25.10 8.73 -13.17
C VAL A 46 -26.03 8.63 -14.38
N GLU A 47 -26.03 9.65 -15.25
CA GLU A 47 -26.84 9.67 -16.48
C GLU A 47 -26.44 8.57 -17.45
N LEU A 48 -25.14 8.40 -17.70
CA LEU A 48 -24.64 7.39 -18.62
C LEU A 48 -24.86 5.97 -18.07
N GLU A 49 -24.65 5.74 -16.78
CA GLU A 49 -24.87 4.44 -16.16
C GLU A 49 -26.36 4.06 -16.18
N LEU A 50 -27.26 5.00 -15.87
CA LEU A 50 -28.70 4.77 -16.02
C LEU A 50 -29.07 4.44 -17.47
N ALA A 51 -28.55 5.20 -18.43
CA ALA A 51 -28.80 4.97 -19.85
C ALA A 51 -28.25 3.61 -20.32
N ARG A 52 -27.14 3.13 -19.75
CA ARG A 52 -26.56 1.82 -20.04
C ARG A 52 -27.44 0.68 -19.55
N ILE A 53 -27.91 0.75 -18.30
CA ILE A 53 -28.66 -0.36 -17.69
C ILE A 53 -30.16 -0.35 -18.03
N ALA A 54 -30.73 0.83 -18.30
CA ALA A 54 -32.14 1.01 -18.63
C ALA A 54 -32.34 2.27 -19.51
N PRO A 55 -32.07 2.16 -20.83
CA PRO A 55 -32.23 3.27 -21.77
C PRO A 55 -33.63 3.89 -21.69
N GLY A 56 -33.70 5.21 -21.50
CA GLY A 56 -34.97 5.94 -21.42
C GLY A 56 -35.73 5.79 -20.10
N ALA A 57 -35.14 5.13 -19.09
CA ALA A 57 -35.75 5.05 -17.76
C ALA A 57 -35.97 6.44 -17.17
N ALA A 58 -37.20 6.67 -16.71
CA ALA A 58 -37.56 7.85 -15.95
C ALA A 58 -38.63 7.47 -14.92
N THR A 59 -38.49 7.99 -13.70
CA THR A 59 -39.57 7.93 -12.70
C THR A 59 -40.42 9.20 -12.77
N SER A 60 -41.74 9.03 -12.61
CA SER A 60 -42.68 10.14 -12.44
C SER A 60 -42.81 10.60 -10.99
N LEU A 61 -42.21 9.88 -10.04
CA LEU A 61 -42.26 10.26 -8.64
C LEU A 61 -41.40 11.51 -8.38
N PRO A 62 -41.80 12.39 -7.45
CA PRO A 62 -40.94 13.46 -7.01
C PRO A 62 -39.66 12.86 -6.40
N PRO A 63 -38.48 13.47 -6.64
CA PRO A 63 -37.22 12.93 -6.13
C PRO A 63 -37.23 13.08 -4.61
N GLU A 64 -37.49 11.98 -3.90
CA GLU A 64 -37.37 11.95 -2.43
C GLU A 64 -35.91 11.83 -1.97
N ARG A 65 -35.01 11.43 -2.89
CA ARG A 65 -33.61 11.14 -2.62
C ARG A 65 -32.76 11.72 -3.75
N ARG A 66 -31.57 12.18 -3.41
CA ARG A 66 -30.57 12.63 -4.38
C ARG A 66 -29.44 11.62 -4.45
N VAL A 67 -28.86 11.46 -5.62
CA VAL A 67 -27.65 10.65 -5.79
C VAL A 67 -26.43 11.56 -5.71
N VAL A 68 -25.51 11.23 -4.81
CA VAL A 68 -24.22 11.90 -4.63
C VAL A 68 -23.11 10.92 -5.02
N SER A 69 -22.45 11.16 -6.15
CA SER A 69 -21.61 10.16 -6.82
C SER A 69 -20.11 10.48 -6.85
N VAL A 70 -19.70 11.59 -7.48
CA VAL A 70 -18.28 11.91 -7.72
C VAL A 70 -17.87 13.15 -6.93
N GLY A 71 -16.60 13.19 -6.48
CA GLY A 71 -15.98 14.33 -5.82
C GLY A 71 -15.76 14.17 -4.32
N SER A 72 -15.32 15.26 -3.68
CA SER A 72 -15.16 15.34 -2.22
C SER A 72 -16.31 16.14 -1.62
N VAL A 73 -17.55 15.69 -1.83
CA VAL A 73 -18.77 16.48 -1.55
C VAL A 73 -19.64 15.86 -0.45
N MET A 74 -19.13 14.86 0.28
CA MET A 74 -19.88 14.19 1.35
C MET A 74 -20.44 15.14 2.41
N HIS A 75 -19.71 16.21 2.77
CA HIS A 75 -20.17 17.25 3.71
C HIS A 75 -21.48 17.95 3.30
N LEU A 76 -21.81 17.93 2.00
CA LEU A 76 -23.03 18.51 1.42
C LEU A 76 -24.19 17.50 1.32
N ALA A 77 -23.95 16.23 1.67
CA ALA A 77 -24.98 15.20 1.69
C ALA A 77 -26.05 15.52 2.73
N ARG A 78 -27.32 15.41 2.32
CA ARG A 78 -28.54 15.62 3.11
C ARG A 78 -29.08 14.30 3.65
N PRO A 79 -30.00 14.32 4.63
CA PRO A 79 -30.64 13.10 5.08
C PRO A 79 -31.30 12.35 3.93
N ARG A 80 -31.18 11.01 3.91
CA ARG A 80 -31.69 10.11 2.86
C ARG A 80 -31.03 10.25 1.49
N ASP A 81 -30.00 11.07 1.33
CA ASP A 81 -29.19 11.04 0.10
C ASP A 81 -28.55 9.66 -0.07
N VAL A 82 -28.46 9.25 -1.33
CA VAL A 82 -27.86 7.99 -1.74
C VAL A 82 -26.43 8.25 -2.20
N ILE A 83 -25.48 7.64 -1.52
CA ILE A 83 -24.06 7.84 -1.74
C ILE A 83 -23.53 6.70 -2.62
N TRP A 84 -22.91 7.06 -3.74
CA TRP A 84 -22.29 6.10 -4.66
C TRP A 84 -20.93 6.62 -5.10
N GLY A 85 -19.93 6.52 -4.22
CA GLY A 85 -18.51 6.70 -4.56
C GLY A 85 -17.88 8.05 -4.21
N THR A 86 -18.66 9.03 -3.72
CA THR A 86 -18.07 10.31 -3.27
C THR A 86 -17.24 10.09 -2.01
N GLY A 87 -16.24 10.95 -1.80
CA GLY A 87 -15.40 10.92 -0.61
C GLY A 87 -15.57 12.13 0.32
N ILE A 88 -14.83 12.08 1.43
CA ILE A 88 -14.69 13.17 2.41
C ILE A 88 -13.76 14.26 1.86
N ASN A 89 -14.05 15.51 2.19
CA ASN A 89 -13.17 16.65 1.98
C ASN A 89 -12.43 17.00 3.26
N GLY A 90 -11.11 16.82 3.27
CA GLY A 90 -10.26 17.05 4.44
C GLY A 90 -10.07 18.51 4.86
N LYS A 91 -10.60 19.51 4.13
CA LYS A 91 -10.44 20.93 4.46
C LYS A 91 -11.62 21.58 5.15
N VAL A 92 -12.79 20.99 4.99
CA VAL A 92 -14.06 21.60 5.40
C VAL A 92 -14.62 20.84 6.59
N SER A 93 -15.51 21.50 7.34
CA SER A 93 -16.23 20.83 8.40
C SER A 93 -17.12 19.72 7.81
N ASN A 94 -16.96 18.51 8.33
CA ASN A 94 -17.81 17.36 8.01
C ASN A 94 -18.73 17.03 9.20
N ALA A 95 -19.07 18.02 10.03
CA ALA A 95 -19.88 17.81 11.23
C ALA A 95 -21.25 17.18 10.96
N SER A 96 -21.83 17.44 9.78
CA SER A 96 -23.11 16.91 9.30
C SER A 96 -23.07 15.42 8.93
N VAL A 97 -21.88 14.84 8.76
CA VAL A 97 -21.67 13.46 8.33
C VAL A 97 -21.62 12.58 9.59
N HIS A 98 -22.76 12.08 10.04
CA HIS A 98 -22.86 11.20 11.21
C HIS A 98 -24.07 10.25 11.11
N GLY A 99 -24.14 9.21 11.95
CA GLY A 99 -25.19 8.18 11.91
C GLY A 99 -26.63 8.73 11.94
N LYS A 100 -26.89 9.82 12.69
CA LYS A 100 -28.22 10.46 12.74
C LYS A 100 -28.64 11.13 11.42
N ARG A 101 -27.75 11.24 10.42
CA ARG A 101 -28.05 11.80 9.10
C ARG A 101 -28.86 10.82 8.26
N LEU A 102 -28.82 9.52 8.55
CA LEU A 102 -29.55 8.48 7.81
C LEU A 102 -29.22 8.51 6.30
N LEU A 103 -27.92 8.51 5.98
CA LEU A 103 -27.44 8.39 4.60
C LEU A 103 -27.65 6.95 4.09
N ASP A 104 -27.98 6.80 2.81
CA ASP A 104 -28.05 5.50 2.15
C ASP A 104 -26.75 5.25 1.39
N VAL A 105 -25.79 4.60 2.04
CA VAL A 105 -24.45 4.40 1.48
C VAL A 105 -24.39 3.13 0.64
N ARG A 106 -24.02 3.27 -0.64
CA ARG A 106 -23.84 2.16 -1.59
C ARG A 106 -22.38 1.90 -1.91
N ALA A 107 -21.60 2.96 -2.03
CA ALA A 107 -20.16 2.93 -2.19
C ALA A 107 -19.58 4.26 -1.70
N VAL A 108 -18.29 4.28 -1.36
CA VAL A 108 -17.52 5.50 -1.08
C VAL A 108 -16.21 5.46 -1.87
N ARG A 109 -15.50 6.59 -1.98
CA ARG A 109 -14.27 6.63 -2.79
C ARG A 109 -13.20 5.63 -2.34
N GLY A 110 -13.05 5.44 -1.03
CA GLY A 110 -12.03 4.56 -0.47
C GLY A 110 -12.19 4.29 1.03
N PRO A 111 -11.28 3.48 1.60
CA PRO A 111 -11.35 3.04 2.98
C PRO A 111 -11.14 4.17 3.99
N TRP A 112 -10.49 5.28 3.61
CA TRP A 112 -10.33 6.44 4.50
C TRP A 112 -11.66 7.15 4.73
N SER A 113 -12.44 7.36 3.66
CA SER A 113 -13.81 7.86 3.78
C SER A 113 -14.69 6.89 4.56
N ALA A 114 -14.54 5.57 4.33
CA ALA A 114 -15.29 4.54 5.06
C ALA A 114 -14.98 4.56 6.56
N ALA A 115 -13.70 4.59 6.95
CA ALA A 115 -13.27 4.66 8.34
C ALA A 115 -13.79 5.93 9.03
N TYR A 116 -13.64 7.09 8.38
CA TYR A 116 -14.16 8.35 8.92
C TYR A 116 -15.66 8.32 9.18
N MET A 117 -16.44 7.76 8.26
CA MET A 117 -17.89 7.66 8.38
C MET A 117 -18.30 6.62 9.43
N THR A 118 -17.60 5.49 9.49
CA THR A 118 -17.83 4.42 10.48
C THR A 118 -17.56 4.92 11.90
N ALA A 119 -16.47 5.68 12.10
CA ALA A 119 -16.16 6.35 13.37
C ALA A 119 -17.27 7.30 13.84
N ARG A 120 -18.13 7.77 12.94
CA ARG A 120 -19.26 8.67 13.22
C ARG A 120 -20.61 7.95 13.20
N GLY A 121 -20.60 6.62 13.26
CA GLY A 121 -21.77 5.76 13.38
C GLY A 121 -22.57 5.59 12.09
N ILE A 122 -21.94 5.70 10.91
CA ILE A 122 -22.57 5.41 9.62
C ILE A 122 -22.12 4.04 9.15
N GLU A 123 -23.06 3.18 8.78
CA GLU A 123 -22.75 1.90 8.13
C GLU A 123 -22.29 2.15 6.69
N VAL A 124 -21.09 1.67 6.35
CA VAL A 124 -20.51 1.82 5.02
C VAL A 124 -20.19 0.43 4.45
N PRO A 125 -20.72 0.05 3.27
CA PRO A 125 -20.31 -1.18 2.62
C PRO A 125 -18.84 -1.07 2.17
N ALA A 126 -18.10 -2.19 2.22
CA ALA A 126 -16.78 -2.37 1.63
C ALA A 126 -16.87 -2.46 0.10
N VAL A 127 -17.40 -1.39 -0.50
CA VAL A 127 -17.46 -1.13 -1.94
C VAL A 127 -16.82 0.24 -2.15
N TYR A 128 -15.63 0.21 -2.74
CA TYR A 128 -14.80 1.40 -2.90
C TYR A 128 -14.62 1.73 -4.37
N GLY A 129 -14.42 3.02 -4.66
CA GLY A 129 -14.05 3.53 -5.98
C GLY A 129 -14.74 4.83 -6.35
N ASP A 130 -14.08 5.61 -7.20
CA ASP A 130 -14.67 6.78 -7.83
C ASP A 130 -15.47 6.34 -9.08
N PRO A 131 -16.77 6.65 -9.22
CA PRO A 131 -17.56 6.25 -10.37
C PRO A 131 -17.03 6.77 -11.72
N ALA A 132 -16.21 7.83 -11.73
CA ALA A 132 -15.54 8.29 -12.94
C ALA A 132 -14.60 7.22 -13.55
N LEU A 133 -14.19 6.21 -12.78
CA LEU A 133 -13.47 5.04 -13.30
C LEU A 133 -14.28 4.24 -14.33
N LEU A 134 -15.61 4.34 -14.33
CA LEU A 134 -16.49 3.66 -15.27
C LEU A 134 -16.59 4.39 -16.62
N LEU A 135 -16.10 5.63 -16.72
CA LEU A 135 -16.27 6.46 -17.92
C LEU A 135 -15.76 5.81 -19.22
N PRO A 136 -14.64 5.07 -19.27
CA PRO A 136 -14.20 4.41 -20.49
C PRO A 136 -15.17 3.33 -21.02
N GLU A 137 -16.04 2.78 -20.18
CA GLU A 137 -17.12 1.87 -20.59
C GLU A 137 -18.38 2.64 -20.99
N LEU A 138 -18.65 3.75 -20.30
CA LEU A 138 -19.82 4.60 -20.50
C LEU A 138 -19.69 5.57 -21.69
N MET A 139 -18.46 5.91 -22.07
CA MET A 139 -18.10 6.80 -23.16
C MET A 139 -16.99 6.15 -24.00
N PRO A 140 -17.33 5.20 -24.89
CA PRO A 140 -16.35 4.45 -25.68
C PRO A 140 -15.39 5.33 -26.49
N GLU A 141 -15.80 6.55 -26.87
CA GLU A 141 -14.94 7.48 -27.60
C GLU A 141 -13.68 7.90 -26.82
N LEU A 142 -13.67 7.76 -25.48
CA LEU A 142 -12.48 8.04 -24.68
C LEU A 142 -11.34 7.06 -25.03
N ARG A 143 -11.67 5.80 -25.29
CA ARG A 143 -10.70 4.78 -25.72
C ARG A 143 -10.17 5.08 -27.11
N ASP A 144 -11.02 5.54 -28.02
CA ASP A 144 -10.61 5.98 -29.35
C ASP A 144 -9.64 7.16 -29.28
N TRP A 145 -9.93 8.16 -28.44
CA TRP A 145 -9.03 9.29 -28.23
C TRP A 145 -7.70 8.88 -27.62
N ALA A 146 -7.69 7.87 -26.76
CA ALA A 146 -6.48 7.38 -26.12
C ALA A 146 -5.43 6.87 -27.13
N THR A 147 -5.86 6.34 -28.28
CA THR A 147 -4.95 5.84 -29.32
C THR A 147 -4.12 6.93 -30.01
N ALA A 148 -4.51 8.20 -29.90
CA ALA A 148 -3.87 9.28 -30.66
C ALA A 148 -2.56 9.78 -30.03
N HIS A 149 -2.37 9.63 -28.71
CA HIS A 149 -1.16 9.99 -27.96
C HIS A 149 -0.50 11.33 -28.40
N ARG A 150 -1.24 12.43 -28.34
CA ARG A 150 -0.80 13.76 -28.80
C ARG A 150 0.07 14.53 -27.81
N THR A 151 0.04 14.15 -26.54
CA THR A 151 0.75 14.84 -25.46
C THR A 151 1.61 13.84 -24.71
N ASP A 152 2.93 14.02 -24.68
CA ASP A 152 3.82 13.09 -23.95
C ASP A 152 3.60 13.21 -22.44
N VAL A 153 3.61 14.44 -21.91
CA VAL A 153 3.36 14.73 -20.50
C VAL A 153 2.35 15.87 -20.40
N LEU A 154 1.28 15.65 -19.64
CA LEU A 154 0.27 16.64 -19.31
C LEU A 154 0.34 16.99 -17.83
N VAL A 155 0.53 18.27 -17.52
CA VAL A 155 0.42 18.76 -16.14
C VAL A 155 -1.03 19.14 -15.86
N ALA A 156 -1.67 18.46 -14.92
CA ALA A 156 -3.07 18.64 -14.57
C ALA A 156 -3.24 19.19 -13.14
N PRO A 157 -3.17 20.52 -12.95
CA PRO A 157 -3.35 21.13 -11.64
C PRO A 157 -4.80 21.06 -11.18
N ASN A 158 -5.02 21.03 -9.88
CA ASN A 158 -6.29 21.39 -9.29
C ASN A 158 -6.63 22.85 -9.68
N PHE A 159 -7.92 23.20 -9.75
CA PHE A 159 -8.34 24.57 -10.02
C PHE A 159 -7.68 25.59 -9.05
N ASN A 160 -7.56 25.24 -7.77
CA ASN A 160 -6.96 26.11 -6.76
C ASN A 160 -5.44 26.25 -6.91
N ASP A 161 -4.77 25.36 -7.65
CA ASP A 161 -3.32 25.40 -7.91
C ASP A 161 -3.00 25.97 -9.30
N LEU A 162 -4.01 26.31 -10.10
CA LEU A 162 -3.83 26.69 -11.50
C LEU A 162 -2.93 27.92 -11.69
N ALA A 163 -3.00 28.88 -10.77
CA ALA A 163 -2.19 30.09 -10.83
C ALA A 163 -0.68 29.83 -10.60
N GLU A 164 -0.36 28.74 -9.89
CA GLU A 164 1.01 28.33 -9.53
C GLU A 164 1.57 27.30 -10.52
N ALA A 165 0.73 26.76 -11.41
CA ALA A 165 1.14 25.78 -12.39
C ALA A 165 2.13 26.40 -13.40
N VAL A 166 3.40 26.03 -13.27
CA VAL A 166 4.48 26.54 -14.12
C VAL A 166 4.33 25.99 -15.54
N ALA A 167 4.17 26.90 -16.51
CA ALA A 167 3.93 26.59 -17.92
C ALA A 167 5.22 26.29 -18.72
N ASP A 168 6.40 26.44 -18.12
CA ASP A 168 7.64 26.61 -18.89
C ASP A 168 8.19 25.33 -19.54
N SER A 169 7.61 24.15 -19.29
CA SER A 169 8.13 22.90 -19.87
C SER A 169 7.10 21.88 -20.34
N TYR A 170 5.82 22.00 -19.95
CA TYR A 170 4.78 21.03 -20.30
C TYR A 170 3.42 21.70 -20.53
N PRO A 171 2.57 21.15 -21.41
CA PRO A 171 1.17 21.57 -21.52
C PRO A 171 0.45 21.47 -20.18
N VAL A 172 -0.24 22.54 -19.80
CA VAL A 172 -1.05 22.61 -18.58
C VAL A 172 -2.53 22.45 -18.93
N LEU A 173 -3.21 21.51 -18.27
CA LEU A 173 -4.64 21.34 -18.38
C LEU A 173 -5.37 22.46 -17.64
N VAL A 174 -6.28 23.16 -18.32
CA VAL A 174 -7.18 24.13 -17.68
C VAL A 174 -8.46 23.41 -17.23
N PRO A 175 -8.73 23.26 -15.92
CA PRO A 175 -9.85 22.44 -15.42
C PRO A 175 -11.24 22.98 -15.78
N THR A 176 -11.34 24.25 -16.15
CA THR A 176 -12.60 24.94 -16.50
C THR A 176 -12.87 25.01 -18.00
N ASN A 177 -11.99 24.44 -18.83
CA ASN A 177 -12.27 24.25 -20.25
C ASN A 177 -13.50 23.34 -20.45
N PRO A 178 -14.15 23.38 -21.62
CA PRO A 178 -15.30 22.52 -21.92
C PRO A 178 -14.99 21.05 -21.61
N LEU A 179 -15.91 20.38 -20.90
CA LEU A 179 -15.71 19.03 -20.37
C LEU A 179 -15.16 18.04 -21.42
N ARG A 180 -15.75 18.02 -22.62
CA ARG A 180 -15.31 17.15 -23.72
C ARG A 180 -13.88 17.45 -24.17
N THR A 181 -13.46 18.71 -24.15
CA THR A 181 -12.08 19.12 -24.44
C THR A 181 -11.14 18.62 -23.37
N VAL A 182 -11.49 18.79 -22.09
CA VAL A 182 -10.67 18.31 -20.96
C VAL A 182 -10.48 16.80 -21.02
N LEU A 183 -11.57 16.04 -21.15
CA LEU A 183 -11.52 14.57 -21.26
C LEU A 183 -10.69 14.12 -22.45
N ARG A 184 -10.84 14.78 -23.61
CA ARG A 184 -10.03 14.48 -24.79
C ARG A 184 -8.55 14.76 -24.57
N THR A 185 -8.19 15.88 -23.95
CA THR A 185 -6.80 16.23 -23.66
C THR A 185 -6.16 15.19 -22.72
N ILE A 186 -6.86 14.78 -21.67
CA ILE A 186 -6.39 13.72 -20.76
C ILE A 186 -6.23 12.41 -21.53
N ALA A 187 -7.26 11.97 -22.27
CA ALA A 187 -7.21 10.73 -23.04
C ALA A 187 -6.05 10.71 -24.05
N GLN A 188 -5.78 11.83 -24.71
CA GLN A 188 -4.70 11.94 -25.70
C GLN A 188 -3.30 12.08 -25.07
N SER A 189 -3.15 11.95 -23.76
CA SER A 189 -1.87 12.04 -23.07
C SER A 189 -1.23 10.67 -22.88
N ARG A 190 0.11 10.62 -22.78
CA ARG A 190 0.85 9.40 -22.42
C ARG A 190 1.13 9.33 -20.91
N PHE A 191 1.40 10.47 -20.27
CA PHE A 191 1.60 10.57 -18.83
C PHE A 191 0.88 11.82 -18.28
N VAL A 192 -0.01 11.64 -17.31
CA VAL A 192 -0.73 12.72 -16.61
C VAL A 192 -0.17 12.89 -15.20
N VAL A 193 0.38 14.07 -14.90
CA VAL A 193 0.93 14.39 -13.58
C VAL A 193 0.26 15.64 -13.02
N GLY A 194 -0.04 15.68 -11.72
CA GLY A 194 -0.55 16.91 -11.10
C GLY A 194 -1.44 16.70 -9.89
N SER A 195 -2.01 17.79 -9.39
CA SER A 195 -2.86 17.84 -8.21
C SER A 195 -4.37 17.70 -8.51
N SER A 196 -4.77 17.53 -9.77
CA SER A 196 -6.16 17.24 -10.09
C SER A 196 -6.50 15.78 -9.85
N LEU A 197 -7.29 15.50 -8.79
CA LEU A 197 -7.80 14.15 -8.49
C LEU A 197 -8.41 13.50 -9.72
N HIS A 198 -9.41 14.14 -10.33
CA HIS A 198 -10.15 13.54 -11.43
C HIS A 198 -9.33 13.46 -12.73
N ALA A 199 -8.28 14.27 -12.92
CA ALA A 199 -7.42 14.07 -14.08
C ALA A 199 -6.67 12.72 -13.98
N VAL A 200 -6.16 12.41 -12.79
CA VAL A 200 -5.53 11.12 -12.50
C VAL A 200 -6.53 9.98 -12.53
N VAL A 201 -7.75 10.15 -11.98
CA VAL A 201 -8.81 9.12 -12.05
C VAL A 201 -9.13 8.75 -13.50
N ILE A 202 -9.30 9.75 -14.38
CA ILE A 202 -9.59 9.50 -15.80
C ILE A 202 -8.39 8.85 -16.52
N ALA A 203 -7.16 9.29 -16.20
CA ALA A 203 -5.96 8.68 -16.76
C ALA A 203 -5.83 7.20 -16.35
N ASP A 204 -5.96 6.92 -15.04
CA ASP A 204 -5.97 5.57 -14.47
C ASP A 204 -7.06 4.69 -15.14
N ALA A 205 -8.28 5.21 -15.32
CA ALA A 205 -9.38 4.49 -15.97
C ALA A 205 -9.06 4.11 -17.43
N LEU A 206 -8.30 4.94 -18.14
CA LEU A 206 -7.87 4.72 -19.51
C LEU A 206 -6.58 3.90 -19.63
N GLY A 207 -5.95 3.54 -18.51
CA GLY A 207 -4.63 2.87 -18.50
C GLY A 207 -3.49 3.78 -18.96
N ILE A 208 -3.66 5.10 -18.83
CA ILE A 208 -2.63 6.11 -19.11
C ILE A 208 -1.78 6.27 -17.85
N ASP A 209 -0.46 6.36 -18.02
CA ASP A 209 0.46 6.58 -16.91
C ASP A 209 0.05 7.84 -16.14
N ALA A 210 -0.01 7.75 -14.81
CA ALA A 210 -0.41 8.88 -13.99
C ALA A 210 0.33 8.93 -12.65
N ARG A 211 0.59 10.14 -12.15
CA ARG A 211 1.13 10.35 -10.80
C ARG A 211 0.60 11.62 -10.14
N PHE A 212 0.23 11.52 -8.86
CA PHE A 212 -0.14 12.70 -8.08
C PHE A 212 1.06 13.57 -7.75
N VAL A 213 0.85 14.88 -7.87
CA VAL A 213 1.70 15.91 -7.29
C VAL A 213 0.95 16.53 -6.10
N ALA A 214 1.65 16.72 -4.99
CA ALA A 214 1.13 17.35 -3.79
C ALA A 214 0.61 18.75 -4.14
N SER A 215 -0.51 19.11 -3.53
CA SER A 215 -1.10 20.43 -3.71
C SER A 215 -0.72 21.30 -2.53
N ALA A 216 -0.32 22.54 -2.79
CA ALA A 216 -0.12 23.52 -1.73
C ALA A 216 -1.46 23.92 -1.08
N ASN A 217 -2.54 23.84 -1.86
CA ASN A 217 -3.86 24.27 -1.40
C ASN A 217 -4.71 23.10 -0.93
N GLU A 218 -4.53 21.88 -1.43
CA GLU A 218 -5.41 20.71 -1.21
C GLU A 218 -4.94 19.73 -0.14
N SER A 219 -5.88 19.19 0.65
CA SER A 219 -5.58 18.09 1.57
C SER A 219 -5.23 16.82 0.78
N THR A 220 -4.15 16.15 1.19
CA THR A 220 -3.74 14.86 0.63
C THR A 220 -4.74 13.74 0.90
N PHE A 221 -5.67 13.91 1.85
CA PHE A 221 -6.69 12.94 2.22
C PHE A 221 -7.42 12.37 1.00
N LYS A 222 -7.82 13.22 0.04
CA LYS A 222 -8.57 12.77 -1.14
C LYS A 222 -7.73 11.89 -2.09
N TYR A 223 -6.42 12.14 -2.18
CA TYR A 223 -5.50 11.32 -2.97
C TYR A 223 -5.25 9.99 -2.26
N ARG A 224 -5.04 10.02 -0.94
CA ARG A 224 -4.85 8.83 -0.10
C ARG A 224 -6.06 7.90 -0.14
N ASP A 225 -7.24 8.46 0.07
CA ASP A 225 -8.51 7.75 0.00
C ASP A 225 -8.71 7.08 -1.37
N TYR A 226 -8.45 7.79 -2.47
CA TYR A 226 -8.53 7.22 -3.82
C TYR A 226 -7.47 6.14 -4.10
N LEU A 227 -6.22 6.37 -3.73
CA LEU A 227 -5.13 5.41 -3.91
C LEU A 227 -5.42 4.11 -3.13
N ALA A 228 -5.84 4.22 -1.87
CA ALA A 228 -6.24 3.08 -1.06
C ALA A 228 -7.50 2.38 -1.65
N GLY A 229 -8.51 3.14 -2.06
CA GLY A 229 -9.73 2.62 -2.71
C GLY A 229 -9.48 1.90 -4.03
N THR A 230 -8.32 2.14 -4.66
CA THR A 230 -7.88 1.47 -5.90
C THR A 230 -6.77 0.44 -5.66
N GLY A 231 -6.57 0.03 -4.40
CA GLY A 231 -5.64 -1.04 -4.00
C GLY A 231 -4.17 -0.64 -3.99
N ARG A 232 -3.88 0.65 -3.84
CA ARG A 232 -2.53 1.25 -3.90
C ARG A 232 -2.21 2.13 -2.67
N PRO A 233 -2.54 1.71 -1.43
CA PRO A 233 -2.51 2.58 -0.24
C PRO A 233 -1.16 3.25 0.06
N PHE A 234 -0.06 2.56 -0.26
CA PHE A 234 1.31 3.03 0.01
C PHE A 234 1.96 3.80 -1.14
N THR A 235 1.22 4.09 -2.21
CA THR A 235 1.75 4.87 -3.34
C THR A 235 2.16 6.27 -2.86
N ARG A 236 3.40 6.67 -3.12
CA ARG A 236 3.92 8.00 -2.74
C ARG A 236 3.35 9.10 -3.64
N ILE A 237 2.94 10.21 -3.03
CA ILE A 237 2.54 11.43 -3.72
C ILE A 237 3.81 12.27 -3.91
N ALA A 238 4.09 12.70 -5.13
CA ALA A 238 5.30 13.46 -5.41
C ALA A 238 5.18 14.90 -4.89
N PRO A 239 6.25 15.51 -4.35
CA PRO A 239 6.23 16.90 -3.91
C PRO A 239 6.12 17.89 -5.08
N ASP A 240 6.61 17.52 -6.27
CA ASP A 240 6.64 18.36 -7.45
C ASP A 240 6.59 17.51 -8.75
N VAL A 241 6.44 18.18 -9.89
CA VAL A 241 6.35 17.53 -11.22
C VAL A 241 7.65 16.80 -11.60
N ALA A 242 8.82 17.37 -11.31
CA ALA A 242 10.09 16.74 -11.69
C ALA A 242 10.31 15.43 -10.93
N THR A 243 10.02 15.44 -9.63
CA THR A 243 10.05 14.25 -8.78
C THR A 243 9.00 13.22 -9.23
N ALA A 244 7.80 13.66 -9.63
CA ALA A 244 6.76 12.77 -10.16
C ALA A 244 7.23 12.03 -11.43
N LEU A 245 7.87 12.74 -12.35
CA LEU A 245 8.43 12.15 -13.58
C LEU A 245 9.59 11.20 -13.26
N ALA A 246 10.46 11.55 -12.31
CA ALA A 246 11.57 10.71 -11.90
C ALA A 246 11.11 9.39 -11.23
N TRP A 247 10.02 9.44 -10.47
CA TRP A 247 9.43 8.25 -9.84
C TRP A 247 8.59 7.38 -10.79
N GLY A 248 8.23 7.89 -11.98
CA GLY A 248 7.41 7.17 -12.96
C GLY A 248 5.93 7.09 -12.58
N PRO A 249 5.10 6.28 -13.26
CA PRO A 249 3.66 6.17 -12.96
C PRO A 249 3.38 5.55 -11.59
N HIS A 250 2.13 5.67 -11.14
CA HIS A 250 1.58 4.83 -10.07
C HIS A 250 1.59 3.34 -10.47
N GLU A 251 1.48 2.46 -9.49
CA GLU A 251 1.15 1.05 -9.76
C GLU A 251 -0.21 0.93 -10.48
N PRO A 252 -0.43 -0.14 -11.26
CA PRO A 252 -1.73 -0.42 -11.87
C PRO A 252 -2.87 -0.54 -10.84
N LEU A 253 -4.07 -0.14 -11.24
CA LEU A 253 -5.28 -0.28 -10.44
C LEU A 253 -5.53 -1.73 -10.02
N ARG A 254 -5.95 -1.92 -8.77
CA ARG A 254 -6.44 -3.20 -8.24
C ARG A 254 -7.82 -2.99 -7.62
N ILE A 255 -8.84 -2.92 -8.48
CA ILE A 255 -10.23 -2.64 -8.11
C ILE A 255 -11.18 -3.49 -8.97
N ASP A 256 -12.29 -3.93 -8.37
CA ASP A 256 -13.39 -4.59 -9.05
C ASP A 256 -14.42 -3.53 -9.50
N LEU A 257 -14.30 -3.05 -10.75
CA LEU A 257 -15.19 -2.03 -11.30
C LEU A 257 -16.62 -2.55 -11.49
N ASP A 258 -16.80 -3.85 -11.74
CA ASP A 258 -18.13 -4.45 -11.83
C ASP A 258 -18.84 -4.42 -10.47
N ARG A 259 -18.11 -4.63 -9.36
CA ARG A 259 -18.64 -4.47 -8.00
C ARG A 259 -19.07 -3.03 -7.73
N LEU A 260 -18.29 -2.04 -8.17
CA LEU A 260 -18.66 -0.62 -8.06
C LEU A 260 -19.90 -0.28 -8.88
N ALA A 261 -19.96 -0.76 -10.14
CA ALA A 261 -21.12 -0.57 -11.02
C ALA A 261 -22.37 -1.28 -10.48
N ALA A 262 -22.24 -2.49 -9.91
CA ALA A 262 -23.35 -3.23 -9.31
C ALA A 262 -23.96 -2.52 -8.08
N ALA A 263 -23.18 -1.70 -7.38
CA ALA A 263 -23.65 -0.85 -6.29
C ALA A 263 -24.41 0.40 -6.77
N PHE A 264 -24.53 0.63 -8.09
CA PHE A 264 -25.34 1.72 -8.63
C PHE A 264 -26.78 1.65 -8.09
N PRO A 265 -27.34 2.76 -7.59
CA PRO A 265 -28.62 2.76 -6.89
C PRO A 265 -29.83 2.68 -7.83
N ARG A 266 -29.91 1.65 -8.68
CA ARG A 266 -30.99 1.42 -9.66
C ARG A 266 -32.41 1.50 -9.05
N ASP A 267 -32.56 1.18 -7.78
CA ASP A 267 -33.83 1.22 -7.05
C ASP A 267 -34.41 2.64 -6.89
N VAL A 268 -33.59 3.70 -6.98
CA VAL A 268 -34.12 5.09 -6.91
C VAL A 268 -34.90 5.49 -8.16
N TRP A 269 -34.74 4.74 -9.26
CA TRP A 269 -35.54 4.84 -10.49
C TRP A 269 -36.59 3.71 -10.60
N GLU A 270 -36.90 3.03 -9.49
CA GLU A 270 -37.88 1.93 -9.44
C GLU A 270 -37.47 0.72 -10.30
N LEU A 271 -36.18 0.60 -10.64
CA LEU A 271 -35.65 -0.51 -11.45
C LEU A 271 -35.32 -1.73 -10.58
N GLY A 272 -36.33 -2.25 -9.87
CA GLY A 272 -36.18 -3.39 -8.97
C GLY A 272 -35.73 -3.01 -7.55
N LEU A 273 -35.30 -4.01 -6.77
CA LEU A 273 -34.89 -3.84 -5.38
C LEU A 273 -33.44 -3.34 -5.28
N ARG A 274 -33.09 -2.75 -4.13
CA ARG A 274 -31.73 -2.37 -3.77
C ARG A 274 -30.78 -3.58 -3.94
N THR A 275 -29.69 -3.38 -4.68
CA THR A 275 -28.62 -4.35 -4.77
C THR A 275 -27.88 -4.48 -3.43
N THR A 276 -27.69 -5.70 -2.95
CA THR A 276 -27.00 -6.00 -1.68
C THR A 276 -25.78 -6.90 -1.86
N GLY A 277 -25.38 -7.17 -3.10
CA GLY A 277 -24.24 -8.02 -3.42
C GLY A 277 -23.96 -8.08 -4.92
N TRP A 278 -22.82 -8.67 -5.27
CA TRP A 278 -22.34 -8.88 -6.63
C TRP A 278 -21.70 -10.25 -6.77
N ALA A 279 -21.92 -10.92 -7.91
CA ALA A 279 -21.35 -12.25 -8.22
C ALA A 279 -21.56 -13.30 -7.11
N GLY A 280 -22.75 -13.32 -6.49
CA GLY A 280 -23.08 -14.26 -5.42
C GLY A 280 -22.47 -13.92 -4.04
N ARG A 281 -21.79 -12.79 -3.90
CA ARG A 281 -21.19 -12.32 -2.64
C ARG A 281 -21.91 -11.06 -2.13
N PRO A 282 -22.23 -10.96 -0.83
CA PRO A 282 -22.84 -9.75 -0.28
C PRO A 282 -21.88 -8.55 -0.32
N PHE A 283 -22.45 -7.35 -0.25
CA PHE A 283 -21.73 -6.13 0.10
C PHE A 283 -21.56 -6.09 1.62
N GLU A 284 -20.48 -6.69 2.11
CA GLU A 284 -20.10 -6.67 3.52
C GLU A 284 -19.86 -5.24 4.00
N LEU A 285 -20.09 -4.98 5.29
CA LEU A 285 -19.76 -3.70 5.90
C LEU A 285 -18.24 -3.58 6.08
N ALA A 286 -17.72 -2.38 5.88
CA ALA A 286 -16.35 -2.05 6.24
C ALA A 286 -16.19 -2.12 7.76
N THR A 287 -15.21 -2.88 8.23
CA THR A 287 -14.91 -3.08 9.66
C THR A 287 -13.53 -2.56 9.98
N PHE A 288 -13.42 -1.83 11.09
CA PHE A 288 -12.16 -1.25 11.56
C PHE A 288 -12.05 -1.43 13.07
N PRO A 289 -10.84 -1.63 13.62
CA PRO A 289 -10.61 -1.57 15.07
C PRO A 289 -11.04 -0.21 15.65
N GLN A 290 -11.64 -0.20 16.84
CA GLN A 290 -12.23 1.03 17.40
C GLN A 290 -11.17 2.10 17.69
N ASP A 291 -10.01 1.71 18.19
CA ASP A 291 -8.87 2.60 18.44
C ASP A 291 -8.30 3.18 17.14
N VAL A 292 -8.30 2.42 16.04
CA VAL A 292 -7.98 2.96 14.70
C VAL A 292 -8.99 4.04 14.30
N LEU A 293 -10.29 3.82 14.54
CA LEU A 293 -11.33 4.81 14.23
C LEU A 293 -11.15 6.09 15.05
N ASP A 294 -10.79 5.96 16.33
CA ASP A 294 -10.54 7.09 17.22
C ASP A 294 -9.34 7.92 16.74
N ASP A 295 -8.24 7.25 16.36
CA ASP A 295 -7.06 7.93 15.81
C ASP A 295 -7.29 8.51 14.40
N VAL A 296 -8.15 7.90 13.58
CA VAL A 296 -8.60 8.50 12.30
C VAL A 296 -9.31 9.83 12.56
N LEU A 297 -10.18 9.90 13.57
CA LEU A 297 -10.85 11.16 13.92
C LEU A 297 -9.85 12.20 14.45
N ARG A 298 -8.92 11.79 15.32
CA ARG A 298 -7.88 12.67 15.87
C ARG A 298 -6.95 13.21 14.79
N ALA A 299 -6.50 12.36 13.87
CA ALA A 299 -5.67 12.75 12.74
C ALA A 299 -6.42 13.74 11.83
N PHE A 300 -7.69 13.46 11.54
CA PHE A 300 -8.53 14.32 10.71
C PHE A 300 -8.76 15.71 11.33
N THR A 301 -8.86 15.82 12.66
CA THR A 301 -9.05 17.09 13.37
C THR A 301 -7.74 17.78 13.76
N GLY A 302 -6.58 17.21 13.40
CA GLY A 302 -5.26 17.74 13.78
C GLY A 302 -4.93 17.58 15.27
N GLN A 303 -5.62 16.68 15.97
CA GLN A 303 -5.38 16.34 17.38
C GLN A 303 -4.35 15.20 17.57
N ALA A 304 -3.85 14.62 16.49
CA ALA A 304 -2.72 13.69 16.49
C ALA A 304 -1.71 14.13 15.44
N THR A 305 -0.44 14.20 15.83
CA THR A 305 0.69 14.52 14.95
C THR A 305 1.15 13.27 14.20
N HIS A 306 1.88 13.45 13.10
CA HIS A 306 2.43 12.33 12.35
C HIS A 306 3.38 11.48 13.21
N ASP A 307 4.25 12.11 13.99
CA ASP A 307 5.22 11.41 14.85
C ASP A 307 4.54 10.58 15.95
N GLU A 308 3.46 11.09 16.55
CA GLU A 308 2.64 10.32 17.50
C GLU A 308 2.03 9.10 16.83
N LEU A 309 1.46 9.25 15.63
CA LEU A 309 0.87 8.13 14.90
C LEU A 309 1.92 7.09 14.49
N VAL A 310 3.13 7.52 14.12
CA VAL A 310 4.26 6.62 13.80
C VAL A 310 4.73 5.88 15.06
N ALA A 311 4.81 6.54 16.22
CA ALA A 311 5.15 5.89 17.47
C ALA A 311 4.14 4.79 17.83
N THR A 312 2.84 5.10 17.76
CA THR A 312 1.77 4.12 17.97
C THR A 312 1.82 2.98 16.94
N PHE A 313 2.15 3.26 15.68
CA PHE A 313 2.34 2.20 14.69
C PHE A 313 3.49 1.26 15.06
N ARG A 314 4.63 1.77 15.54
CA ARG A 314 5.77 0.94 15.95
C ARG A 314 5.44 0.04 17.14
N GLU A 315 4.65 0.53 18.09
CA GLU A 315 4.11 -0.29 19.18
C GLU A 315 3.25 -1.45 18.63
N ARG A 316 2.31 -1.14 17.72
CA ARG A 316 1.46 -2.16 17.08
C ARG A 316 2.23 -3.16 16.24
N LEU A 317 3.30 -2.71 15.58
CA LEU A 317 4.19 -3.58 14.82
C LEU A 317 4.86 -4.62 15.73
N ALA A 318 5.35 -4.17 16.89
CA ALA A 318 5.93 -5.04 17.91
C ALA A 318 4.88 -6.01 18.50
N ASP A 319 3.67 -5.52 18.79
CA ASP A 319 2.56 -6.34 19.28
C ASP A 319 2.15 -7.41 18.27
N ALA A 320 2.01 -7.05 16.99
CA ALA A 320 1.70 -7.99 15.92
C ALA A 320 2.79 -9.05 15.76
N ALA A 321 4.07 -8.67 15.83
CA ALA A 321 5.19 -9.59 15.79
C ALA A 321 5.18 -10.56 17.00
N SER A 322 4.92 -10.04 18.20
CA SER A 322 4.83 -10.82 19.44
C SER A 322 3.67 -11.81 19.41
N ALA A 323 2.46 -11.34 19.04
CA ALA A 323 1.26 -12.15 18.92
C ALA A 323 1.44 -13.26 17.88
N ALA A 324 1.94 -12.94 16.69
CA ALA A 324 2.20 -13.93 15.65
C ALA A 324 3.18 -15.03 16.11
N ALA A 325 4.19 -14.68 16.92
CA ALA A 325 5.18 -15.63 17.42
C ALA A 325 4.66 -16.56 18.53
N HIS A 326 3.79 -16.08 19.42
CA HIS A 326 3.47 -16.77 20.68
C HIS A 326 2.00 -17.20 20.80
N ASP A 327 1.10 -16.62 20.02
CA ASP A 327 -0.34 -16.83 20.12
C ASP A 327 -0.94 -17.02 18.72
N GLY A 328 -1.05 -18.29 18.32
CA GLY A 328 -1.57 -18.66 17.01
C GLY A 328 -3.02 -18.23 16.77
N GLU A 329 -3.81 -18.00 17.82
CA GLU A 329 -5.20 -17.53 17.70
C GLU A 329 -5.28 -15.99 17.59
N GLN A 330 -4.35 -15.25 18.21
CA GLN A 330 -4.31 -13.79 18.18
C GLN A 330 -3.41 -13.21 17.07
N GLY A 331 -2.56 -14.01 16.44
CA GLY A 331 -1.60 -13.55 15.43
C GLY A 331 -2.26 -12.87 14.23
N GLU A 332 -3.24 -13.51 13.59
CA GLU A 332 -3.91 -12.94 12.41
C GLU A 332 -4.68 -11.65 12.73
N PRO A 333 -5.51 -11.58 13.79
CA PRO A 333 -6.14 -10.32 14.19
C PRO A 333 -5.16 -9.19 14.49
N ALA A 334 -4.04 -9.46 15.17
CA ALA A 334 -3.04 -8.45 15.50
C ALA A 334 -2.33 -7.92 14.24
N VAL A 335 -2.02 -8.81 13.29
CA VAL A 335 -1.44 -8.43 11.99
C VAL A 335 -2.42 -7.59 11.17
N GLU A 336 -3.70 -7.98 11.09
CA GLU A 336 -4.72 -7.20 10.38
C GLU A 336 -4.89 -5.81 11.02
N HIS A 337 -4.85 -5.73 12.35
CA HIS A 337 -4.92 -4.47 13.08
C HIS A 337 -3.72 -3.58 12.72
N ALA A 338 -2.49 -4.07 12.84
CA ALA A 338 -1.29 -3.32 12.50
C ALA A 338 -1.29 -2.88 11.02
N ALA A 339 -1.72 -3.75 10.10
CA ALA A 339 -1.83 -3.44 8.68
C ALA A 339 -2.87 -2.34 8.40
N THR A 340 -4.04 -2.42 9.04
CA THR A 340 -5.10 -1.41 8.91
C THR A 340 -4.64 -0.06 9.44
N TYR A 341 -3.96 -0.04 10.60
CA TYR A 341 -3.38 1.18 11.17
C TYR A 341 -2.33 1.79 10.23
N ARG A 342 -1.43 0.94 9.70
CA ARG A 342 -0.38 1.32 8.74
C ARG A 342 -0.93 1.96 7.47
N GLU A 343 -2.01 1.41 6.94
CA GLU A 343 -2.69 1.89 5.74
C GLU A 343 -3.45 3.21 5.94
N LEU A 344 -4.17 3.36 7.06
CA LEU A 344 -5.06 4.50 7.29
C LEU A 344 -4.39 5.72 7.93
N LEU A 345 -3.34 5.52 8.73
CA LEU A 345 -2.79 6.59 9.58
C LEU A 345 -1.35 6.94 9.26
N VAL A 346 -0.55 5.99 8.79
CA VAL A 346 0.87 6.20 8.47
C VAL A 346 1.28 5.61 7.10
N PRO A 347 0.52 5.84 6.00
CA PRO A 347 0.82 5.25 4.69
C PRO A 347 2.17 5.72 4.10
N GLU A 348 2.64 6.90 4.49
CA GLU A 348 3.84 7.57 3.96
C GLU A 348 5.10 7.35 4.78
N LEU A 349 5.06 6.50 5.81
CA LEU A 349 6.22 6.19 6.66
C LEU A 349 7.47 5.97 5.81
N ASP A 350 8.50 6.76 6.08
CA ASP A 350 9.81 6.54 5.46
C ASP A 350 10.45 5.31 6.11
N VAL A 351 10.41 4.20 5.39
CA VAL A 351 11.00 2.93 5.86
C VAL A 351 12.51 3.03 6.08
N ALA A 352 13.18 4.07 5.58
CA ALA A 352 14.59 4.34 5.89
C ALA A 352 14.81 4.68 7.38
N ASP A 353 13.82 5.26 8.05
CA ASP A 353 13.89 5.62 9.48
C ASP A 353 13.66 4.43 10.42
N LEU A 354 13.20 3.30 9.88
CA LEU A 354 13.04 2.05 10.60
C LEU A 354 14.41 1.34 10.75
N THR A 355 14.54 0.49 11.77
CA THR A 355 15.61 -0.50 11.80
C THR A 355 15.39 -1.54 10.69
N ASP A 356 16.43 -2.30 10.31
CA ASP A 356 16.26 -3.39 9.32
C ASP A 356 15.19 -4.40 9.73
N ASP A 357 15.11 -4.69 11.02
CA ASP A 357 14.18 -5.67 11.57
C ASP A 357 12.75 -5.13 11.52
N GLU A 358 12.55 -3.86 11.89
CA GLU A 358 11.24 -3.20 11.72
C GLU A 358 10.84 -3.08 10.24
N ARG A 359 11.80 -2.83 9.33
CA ARG A 359 11.52 -2.84 7.89
C ARG A 359 11.02 -4.20 7.40
N GLU A 360 11.66 -5.29 7.85
CA GLU A 360 11.24 -6.64 7.49
C GLU A 360 9.85 -6.94 8.06
N GLN A 361 9.59 -6.55 9.31
CA GLN A 361 8.29 -6.72 9.95
C GLN A 361 7.19 -5.87 9.27
N ASP A 362 7.46 -4.61 8.91
CA ASP A 362 6.53 -3.72 8.18
C ASP A 362 6.13 -4.35 6.83
N ASP A 363 7.09 -4.86 6.04
CA ASP A 363 6.81 -5.56 4.78
C ASP A 363 5.87 -6.76 4.99
N LEU A 364 6.08 -7.53 6.05
CA LEU A 364 5.27 -8.71 6.36
C LEU A 364 3.88 -8.34 6.88
N VAL A 365 3.76 -7.31 7.70
CA VAL A 365 2.46 -6.76 8.16
C VAL A 365 1.66 -6.22 6.99
N VAL A 366 2.28 -5.40 6.12
CA VAL A 366 1.63 -4.86 4.92
C VAL A 366 1.10 -5.96 3.99
N ARG A 367 1.85 -7.06 3.86
CA ARG A 367 1.44 -8.25 3.09
C ARG A 367 0.49 -9.18 3.82
N ARG A 368 0.21 -8.93 5.10
CA ARG A 368 -0.58 -9.81 5.99
C ARG A 368 0.00 -11.24 6.05
N ASP A 369 1.33 -11.37 6.04
CA ASP A 369 2.03 -12.66 6.10
C ASP A 369 2.35 -13.02 7.55
N THR A 370 1.31 -13.37 8.32
CA THR A 370 1.39 -13.73 9.74
C THR A 370 2.39 -14.86 9.99
N THR A 371 2.46 -15.83 9.08
CA THR A 371 3.36 -16.99 9.22
C THR A 371 4.82 -16.57 9.16
N ARG A 372 5.21 -15.76 8.16
CA ARG A 372 6.58 -15.26 8.07
C ARG A 372 6.89 -14.24 9.15
N LEU A 373 5.92 -13.44 9.58
CA LEU A 373 6.11 -12.52 10.70
C LEU A 373 6.41 -13.29 12.00
N ALA A 374 5.67 -14.35 12.29
CA ALA A 374 5.91 -15.23 13.43
C ALA A 374 7.31 -15.84 13.43
N LEU A 375 7.80 -16.21 12.24
CA LEU A 375 9.15 -16.71 12.05
C LEU A 375 10.19 -15.59 12.28
N CYS A 376 9.99 -14.44 11.65
CA CYS A 376 10.83 -13.25 11.80
C CYS A 376 10.99 -12.87 13.27
N ALA A 377 9.89 -12.78 14.01
CA ALA A 377 9.88 -12.43 15.43
C ALA A 377 10.59 -13.48 16.32
N ARG A 378 10.53 -14.78 15.97
CA ARG A 378 11.21 -15.85 16.72
C ARG A 378 12.72 -15.87 16.53
N VAL A 379 13.21 -15.48 15.35
CA VAL A 379 14.64 -15.47 15.04
C VAL A 379 15.28 -14.11 15.31
N HIS A 380 14.48 -13.05 15.41
CA HIS A 380 14.94 -11.69 15.64
C HIS A 380 15.84 -11.58 16.88
N GLY A 381 16.96 -10.87 16.73
CA GLY A 381 17.95 -10.67 17.80
C GLY A 381 18.74 -11.92 18.19
N THR A 382 18.50 -13.08 17.57
CA THR A 382 19.35 -14.25 17.78
C THR A 382 20.70 -14.03 17.10
N PRO A 383 21.83 -14.26 17.80
CA PRO A 383 23.14 -14.17 17.17
C PRO A 383 23.22 -15.19 16.04
N VAL A 384 24.12 -14.95 15.07
CA VAL A 384 24.44 -15.97 14.08
C VAL A 384 25.01 -17.19 14.82
N LEU A 385 24.39 -18.34 14.59
CA LEU A 385 24.79 -19.61 15.18
C LEU A 385 25.23 -20.55 14.07
N ALA A 386 26.31 -21.28 14.30
CA ALA A 386 26.78 -22.31 13.39
C ALA A 386 27.04 -23.61 14.16
N GLU A 387 26.51 -24.72 13.68
CA GLU A 387 26.69 -26.03 14.30
C GLU A 387 27.21 -27.05 13.29
N LEU A 388 28.23 -27.81 13.70
CA LEU A 388 28.74 -28.94 12.95
C LEU A 388 27.67 -30.04 12.84
N ARG A 389 27.47 -30.58 11.63
CA ARG A 389 26.59 -31.74 11.40
C ARG A 389 27.35 -33.02 11.15
N ALA A 390 28.39 -32.95 10.33
CA ALA A 390 29.22 -34.10 10.00
C ALA A 390 30.60 -33.66 9.51
N VAL A 391 31.57 -34.57 9.65
CA VAL A 391 32.89 -34.45 9.05
C VAL A 391 33.16 -35.75 8.32
N ARG A 392 33.58 -35.66 7.06
CA ARG A 392 33.87 -36.83 6.23
C ARG A 392 35.19 -36.63 5.49
N GLY A 393 36.08 -37.61 5.58
CA GLY A 393 37.27 -37.63 4.74
C GLY A 393 36.88 -37.75 3.26
N ALA A 394 37.56 -37.00 2.40
CA ALA A 394 37.39 -37.04 0.96
C ALA A 394 38.78 -37.10 0.28
N LEU A 395 38.82 -37.48 -0.99
CA LEU A 395 40.08 -37.48 -1.73
C LEU A 395 40.66 -36.06 -1.77
N GLY A 396 41.85 -35.87 -1.20
CA GLY A 396 42.54 -34.58 -1.17
C GLY A 396 42.07 -33.58 -0.11
N GLY A 397 41.24 -33.99 0.85
CA GLY A 397 40.75 -33.08 1.90
C GLY A 397 39.67 -33.65 2.81
N VAL A 398 38.90 -32.76 3.41
CA VAL A 398 37.80 -33.09 4.32
C VAL A 398 36.56 -32.30 3.92
N VAL A 399 35.40 -32.94 3.93
CA VAL A 399 34.10 -32.28 3.80
C VAL A 399 33.55 -32.04 5.20
N VAL A 400 33.22 -30.79 5.50
CA VAL A 400 32.60 -30.33 6.73
C VAL A 400 31.16 -29.92 6.40
N SER A 401 30.19 -30.67 6.93
CA SER A 401 28.76 -30.34 6.84
C SER A 401 28.38 -29.51 8.06
N LEU A 402 27.71 -28.38 7.86
CA LEU A 402 27.28 -27.48 8.94
C LEU A 402 25.87 -26.93 8.69
N SER A 403 25.20 -26.55 9.76
CA SER A 403 24.04 -25.66 9.69
C SER A 403 24.39 -24.29 10.22
N VAL A 404 23.80 -23.28 9.60
CA VAL A 404 23.91 -21.89 9.96
C VAL A 404 22.51 -21.36 10.23
N GLN A 405 22.32 -20.71 11.36
CA GLN A 405 21.12 -19.94 11.66
C GLN A 405 21.46 -18.46 11.79
N CYS A 406 20.65 -17.62 11.16
CA CYS A 406 20.79 -16.17 11.14
C CYS A 406 19.60 -15.52 11.84
N GLY A 407 19.83 -14.36 12.46
CA GLY A 407 18.82 -13.62 13.20
C GLY A 407 17.79 -12.85 12.35
N ARG A 408 17.78 -13.02 11.02
CA ARG A 408 16.82 -12.41 10.09
C ARG A 408 16.40 -13.38 9.00
N VAL A 409 15.19 -13.17 8.46
CA VAL A 409 14.59 -14.08 7.47
C VAL A 409 15.06 -13.77 6.05
N ARG A 410 15.43 -12.52 5.77
CA ARG A 410 15.94 -12.09 4.46
C ARG A 410 17.25 -11.29 4.57
N GLY A 411 18.02 -11.30 3.48
CA GLY A 411 19.05 -10.28 3.19
C GLY A 411 20.41 -10.45 3.87
N LEU A 412 20.59 -11.44 4.75
CA LEU A 412 21.80 -11.57 5.56
C LEU A 412 22.96 -12.35 4.95
N VAL A 413 22.74 -13.19 3.95
CA VAL A 413 23.77 -14.15 3.53
C VAL A 413 24.12 -14.01 2.05
N ARG A 414 25.24 -13.33 1.78
CA ARG A 414 25.87 -13.29 0.47
C ARG A 414 26.99 -14.29 0.32
N THR A 415 27.84 -14.43 1.34
CA THR A 415 28.93 -15.41 1.34
C THR A 415 28.96 -16.16 2.66
N ILE A 416 29.37 -17.43 2.58
CA ILE A 416 29.68 -18.28 3.72
C ILE A 416 31.06 -18.86 3.45
N ALA A 417 31.93 -18.85 4.45
CA ALA A 417 33.23 -19.52 4.40
C ALA A 417 33.58 -20.12 5.76
N LEU A 418 34.41 -21.16 5.75
CA LEU A 418 35.09 -21.64 6.95
C LEU A 418 36.45 -20.98 7.05
N GLU A 419 36.71 -20.27 8.14
CA GLU A 419 38.03 -19.83 8.53
C GLU A 419 38.58 -20.81 9.58
N LEU A 420 39.73 -21.39 9.26
CA LEU A 420 40.46 -22.31 10.12
C LEU A 420 41.70 -21.59 10.62
N THR A 421 41.87 -21.48 11.95
CA THR A 421 43.05 -20.88 12.58
C THR A 421 43.90 -21.97 13.23
N ALA A 422 45.17 -22.08 12.86
CA ALA A 422 46.05 -23.10 13.42
C ALA A 422 46.43 -22.78 14.88
N GLN A 423 46.19 -23.72 15.80
CA GLN A 423 46.45 -23.50 17.22
C GLN A 423 47.94 -23.22 17.49
N GLY A 424 48.21 -22.15 18.25
CA GLY A 424 49.58 -21.73 18.59
C GLY A 424 50.30 -20.96 17.49
N THR A 425 49.62 -20.56 16.42
CA THR A 425 50.18 -19.74 15.32
C THR A 425 49.17 -18.70 14.83
N ASP A 426 49.62 -17.71 14.04
CA ASP A 426 48.74 -16.73 13.38
C ASP A 426 48.26 -17.19 11.99
N ARG A 427 48.49 -18.45 11.61
CA ARG A 427 48.16 -18.94 10.28
C ARG A 427 46.66 -19.24 10.17
N THR A 428 46.05 -18.75 9.08
CA THR A 428 44.65 -19.00 8.75
C THR A 428 44.49 -19.63 7.37
N VAL A 429 43.45 -20.45 7.21
CA VAL A 429 43.00 -21.02 5.94
C VAL A 429 41.52 -20.71 5.78
N VAL A 430 41.13 -20.16 4.63
CA VAL A 430 39.72 -19.83 4.34
C VAL A 430 39.21 -20.72 3.21
N ALA A 431 38.23 -21.56 3.52
CA ALA A 431 37.52 -22.40 2.56
C ALA A 431 36.14 -21.80 2.25
N ARG A 432 35.90 -21.39 1.01
CA ARG A 432 34.63 -20.77 0.60
C ARG A 432 33.57 -21.84 0.36
N VAL A 433 32.36 -21.58 0.84
CA VAL A 433 31.17 -22.38 0.49
C VAL A 433 30.60 -21.85 -0.83
N PRO A 434 30.27 -22.71 -1.81
CA PRO A 434 29.58 -22.30 -3.02
C PRO A 434 28.26 -21.61 -2.67
N THR A 435 28.05 -20.41 -3.21
CA THR A 435 26.86 -19.62 -2.91
C THR A 435 25.72 -20.02 -3.84
N SER A 436 24.57 -20.32 -3.24
CA SER A 436 23.30 -20.52 -3.94
C SER A 436 22.48 -19.23 -3.87
N PRO A 437 21.75 -18.84 -4.94
CA PRO A 437 20.81 -17.72 -4.88
C PRO A 437 19.74 -17.86 -3.78
N PHE A 438 19.50 -19.08 -3.27
CA PHE A 438 18.54 -19.36 -2.21
C PHE A 438 19.07 -18.98 -0.81
N HIS A 439 20.38 -18.98 -0.57
CA HIS A 439 20.96 -18.69 0.76
C HIS A 439 20.57 -17.30 1.26
N GLY A 440 20.52 -16.29 0.38
CA GLY A 440 20.14 -14.92 0.75
C GLY A 440 18.67 -14.74 1.16
N ARG A 441 17.86 -15.80 1.11
CA ARG A 441 16.42 -15.80 1.45
C ARG A 441 16.09 -16.79 2.57
N GLN A 442 17.11 -17.32 3.24
CA GLN A 442 16.97 -18.35 4.27
C GLN A 442 17.60 -17.86 5.56
N TRP A 443 16.85 -17.98 6.66
CA TRP A 443 17.36 -17.79 8.02
C TRP A 443 18.07 -19.04 8.56
N HIS A 444 17.84 -20.21 7.95
CA HIS A 444 18.45 -21.49 8.30
C HIS A 444 19.01 -22.13 7.03
N ILE A 445 20.31 -22.44 7.05
CA ILE A 445 21.06 -22.91 5.88
C ILE A 445 21.84 -24.15 6.25
N ASP A 446 21.67 -25.23 5.49
CA ASP A 446 22.50 -26.44 5.56
C ASP A 446 23.45 -26.47 4.37
N VAL A 447 24.76 -26.53 4.64
CA VAL A 447 25.79 -26.51 3.60
C VAL A 447 26.94 -27.47 3.88
N ASP A 448 27.53 -27.95 2.80
CA ASP A 448 28.79 -28.71 2.80
C ASP A 448 29.94 -27.81 2.33
N CYS A 449 31.04 -27.80 3.08
CA CYS A 449 32.27 -27.10 2.74
C CYS A 449 33.41 -28.10 2.55
N PHE A 450 34.08 -28.06 1.39
CA PHE A 450 35.29 -28.83 1.16
C PHE A 450 36.52 -28.03 1.60
N VAL A 451 37.31 -28.61 2.51
CA VAL A 451 38.57 -28.05 3.00
C VAL A 451 39.73 -28.89 2.44
N PRO A 452 40.58 -28.33 1.55
CA PRO A 452 41.71 -29.07 0.98
C PRO A 452 42.76 -29.43 2.04
N ALA A 453 43.39 -30.60 1.91
CA ALA A 453 44.39 -31.07 2.87
C ALA A 453 45.72 -30.30 2.81
N GLY A 454 46.17 -29.90 1.61
CA GLY A 454 47.46 -29.24 1.40
C GLY A 454 47.69 -28.00 2.31
N PRO A 455 46.77 -27.02 2.34
CA PRO A 455 46.87 -25.86 3.22
C PRO A 455 46.93 -26.18 4.73
N LEU A 456 46.46 -27.37 5.13
CA LEU A 456 46.38 -27.81 6.53
C LEU A 456 47.60 -28.61 7.00
N ALA A 457 48.51 -28.99 6.10
CA ALA A 457 49.60 -29.94 6.36
C ALA A 457 50.55 -29.54 7.50
N ASP A 458 50.67 -28.25 7.78
CA ASP A 458 51.68 -27.69 8.69
C ASP A 458 51.21 -27.51 10.15
N ALA A 459 49.96 -27.88 10.47
CA ALA A 459 49.46 -27.83 11.84
C ALA A 459 48.49 -29.00 12.13
N PRO A 460 48.57 -29.64 13.32
CA PRO A 460 47.76 -30.79 13.65
C PRO A 460 46.31 -30.44 14.06
N ARG A 461 46.07 -29.20 14.49
CA ARG A 461 44.80 -28.73 15.07
C ARG A 461 44.43 -27.34 14.60
N TRP A 462 43.16 -27.19 14.22
CA TRP A 462 42.63 -25.96 13.66
C TRP A 462 41.30 -25.59 14.30
N ASP A 463 41.21 -24.38 14.86
CA ASP A 463 39.94 -23.84 15.38
C ASP A 463 39.09 -23.35 14.22
N VAL A 464 37.85 -23.84 14.11
CA VAL A 464 36.99 -23.55 12.96
C VAL A 464 35.95 -22.48 13.31
N HIS A 465 35.93 -21.43 12.49
CA HIS A 465 34.95 -20.36 12.52
C HIS A 465 34.22 -20.28 11.19
N VAL A 466 32.95 -19.88 11.23
CA VAL A 466 32.17 -19.53 10.05
C VAL A 466 32.26 -18.02 9.85
N LEU A 467 32.68 -17.61 8.67
CA LEU A 467 32.59 -16.24 8.19
C LEU A 467 31.31 -16.11 7.37
N ILE A 468 30.46 -15.15 7.74
CA ILE A 468 29.21 -14.85 7.02
C ILE A 468 29.21 -13.37 6.70
N SER A 469 29.04 -13.04 5.42
CA SER A 469 28.89 -11.66 4.99
C SER A 469 27.48 -11.38 4.51
N ASP A 470 26.94 -10.24 4.89
CA ASP A 470 25.66 -9.75 4.40
C ASP A 470 25.75 -8.98 3.08
N GLY A 471 24.62 -8.39 2.68
CA GLY A 471 24.50 -7.58 1.48
C GLY A 471 25.34 -6.29 1.47
N ASP A 472 25.66 -5.80 2.67
CA ASP A 472 26.30 -4.52 2.95
C ASP A 472 27.80 -4.70 3.27
N GLY A 473 28.28 -5.95 3.27
CA GLY A 473 29.69 -6.31 3.46
C GLY A 473 30.08 -6.48 4.93
N VAL A 474 29.13 -6.41 5.87
CA VAL A 474 29.39 -6.70 7.28
C VAL A 474 29.64 -8.19 7.41
N THR A 475 30.80 -8.56 7.96
CA THR A 475 31.21 -9.95 8.13
C THR A 475 31.15 -10.35 9.59
N ALA A 476 30.26 -11.28 9.92
CA ALA A 476 30.23 -11.96 11.20
C ALA A 476 31.21 -13.14 11.19
N ARG A 477 32.05 -13.23 12.22
CA ARG A 477 32.94 -14.36 12.48
C ARG A 477 32.42 -15.11 13.70
N VAL A 478 31.85 -16.29 13.49
CA VAL A 478 31.24 -17.08 14.57
C VAL A 478 31.94 -18.42 14.75
N PRO A 479 32.15 -18.91 15.99
CA PRO A 479 32.70 -20.24 16.21
C PRO A 479 31.76 -21.31 15.64
N LEU A 480 32.30 -22.29 14.91
CA LEU A 480 31.54 -23.47 14.52
C LEU A 480 31.39 -24.37 15.74
N ALA A 481 30.20 -24.48 16.30
CA ALA A 481 29.99 -25.23 17.52
C ALA A 481 30.00 -26.76 17.27
N PRO A 482 30.40 -27.58 18.25
CA PRO A 482 30.32 -29.04 18.14
C PRO A 482 28.90 -29.53 17.88
N ARG A 483 28.78 -30.70 17.25
CA ARG A 483 27.48 -31.30 16.90
C ARG A 483 26.58 -31.48 18.13
N GLY A 484 25.34 -30.99 18.02
CA GLY A 484 24.30 -31.12 19.04
C GLY A 484 24.46 -30.17 20.24
N SER A 485 25.36 -29.20 20.18
CA SER A 485 25.59 -28.23 21.26
C SER A 485 24.63 -27.05 21.24
N LEU A 486 24.19 -26.63 20.05
CA LEU A 486 23.28 -25.49 19.85
C LEU A 486 21.84 -25.97 19.63
N GLY A 487 21.65 -27.23 19.27
CA GLY A 487 20.32 -27.80 19.06
C GLY A 487 19.59 -27.14 17.89
N LEU A 488 20.32 -26.71 16.86
CA LEU A 488 19.73 -26.26 15.61
C LEU A 488 18.98 -27.47 15.01
N VAL A 489 17.64 -27.47 14.96
CA VAL A 489 16.83 -28.59 14.40
C VAL A 489 16.10 -28.13 13.14
N LEU A 490 15.78 -29.07 12.25
CA LEU A 490 14.99 -28.86 11.02
C LEU A 490 13.47 -28.70 11.27
N ASP A 491 13.00 -28.55 12.52
CA ASP A 491 11.58 -28.54 12.93
C ASP A 491 11.21 -27.21 13.64
N PRO A 492 9.93 -26.78 13.71
CA PRO A 492 9.57 -25.46 14.21
C PRO A 492 9.89 -25.34 15.70
N TRP A 493 10.93 -24.57 15.98
CA TRP A 493 11.69 -24.58 17.22
C TRP A 493 11.34 -23.39 18.14
N ALA A 494 11.63 -23.58 19.44
CA ALA A 494 11.59 -22.57 20.49
C ALA A 494 13.03 -22.12 20.80
N PRO A 495 13.31 -20.82 20.99
CA PRO A 495 14.67 -20.31 21.15
C PRO A 495 15.38 -20.93 22.37
N PRO A 496 16.72 -21.11 22.32
CA PRO A 496 17.47 -21.75 23.38
C PRO A 496 17.74 -20.69 24.45
N SER A 497 17.25 -20.91 25.66
CA SER A 497 17.50 -20.01 26.79
C SER A 497 18.99 -20.05 27.17
N GLY A 498 19.69 -18.93 26.98
CA GLY A 498 20.99 -18.63 27.59
C GLY A 498 22.08 -19.67 27.34
N GLN A 499 22.80 -19.55 26.21
CA GLN A 499 24.04 -20.30 26.00
C GLN A 499 25.27 -19.41 26.20
N ALA A 500 26.23 -19.93 26.96
CA ALA A 500 27.60 -19.42 27.01
C ALA A 500 28.17 -19.35 25.57
N PRO A 501 29.14 -18.45 25.28
CA PRO A 501 29.74 -18.38 23.96
C PRO A 501 30.25 -19.76 23.53
N ALA A 502 29.79 -20.22 22.36
CA ALA A 502 30.16 -21.54 21.86
C ALA A 502 31.68 -21.60 21.67
N GLN A 503 32.31 -22.65 22.18
CA GLN A 503 33.72 -22.92 21.90
C GLN A 503 33.84 -23.37 20.44
N ALA A 504 34.81 -22.83 19.70
CA ALA A 504 35.09 -23.26 18.33
C ALA A 504 35.43 -24.76 18.30
N TRP A 505 34.76 -25.49 17.41
CA TRP A 505 35.10 -26.87 17.12
C TRP A 505 36.50 -26.94 16.51
N VAL A 506 37.26 -27.95 16.93
CA VAL A 506 38.64 -28.17 16.49
C VAL A 506 38.65 -29.27 15.45
N LEU A 507 39.17 -28.96 14.26
CA LEU A 507 39.50 -29.96 13.26
C LEU A 507 40.87 -30.56 13.60
N ASP A 508 40.88 -31.83 13.98
CA ASP A 508 42.10 -32.64 14.06
C ASP A 508 42.44 -33.17 12.66
N VAL A 509 43.62 -32.83 12.15
CA VAL A 509 44.11 -33.34 10.86
C VAL A 509 44.86 -34.65 11.13
N PRO A 510 44.36 -35.81 10.65
CA PRO A 510 45.06 -37.07 10.86
C PRO A 510 46.44 -37.03 10.21
N SER A 511 47.45 -37.57 10.90
CA SER A 511 48.85 -37.60 10.45
C SER A 511 49.09 -38.31 9.10
N ALA A 512 48.05 -38.92 8.53
CA ALA A 512 48.09 -39.71 7.30
C ALA A 512 47.53 -38.99 6.06
N VAL A 513 47.32 -37.66 6.12
CA VAL A 513 46.87 -36.83 4.98
C VAL A 513 47.93 -35.79 4.56
N ALA A 514 49.19 -35.98 4.98
CA ALA A 514 50.35 -35.24 4.48
C ALA A 514 50.95 -35.91 3.23
#